data_AF-A0AAN7BC01-F1
#
_entry.id   AF-A0AAN7BC01-F1
#
_cell.length_a   1.000
_cell.length_b   1.000
_cell.length_c   1.000
_cell.angle_alpha   90.00
_cell.angle_beta   90.00
_cell.angle_gamma   90.00
#
_symmetry.space_group_name_H-M   'P 1'
#
loop_
_entity.id
_entity.type
_entity.pdbx_description
1 polymer ?
#
loop_
_entity_poly.entity_id
_entity_poly.type
_entity_poly.pdbx_seq_one_letter_code
_entity_poly.pdbx_strand_id
1 'polypeptide(L)'
;MSLSPTTGMSRLSLEAAPPSSTILQHKMQSQSRTTSSPRESEEDYESEWDEDEETGNVLSSPSGLKYDITNLSPKTQRVVKEMLDQQATEAPPQISLELCGIKEESEDDGIFYAFQLHEIVPCSVRLGSKHSKRFSKPKCECPDARYRNARPCKHLVWLFDRISKQTLFDHDPEAELTLTEYGYAQELGDPFQQVSDIRLDVLAEGLHCDVAAPNCDTAPPSRSRLREARELLAAIVGVESNELETYRTDLETSHNSSALIRRGDLEATFFSLLLASHSLATWVRQEIQPPEPVIDPFRAQHQRVLRIISELDAYSSSLQDPEALQARRIEGKEAEGPRNVSWAAAQIQHCVRRIEKLIARGASPLTAWERSSAARALVGILKAVVHHNIESHGGNTTDDRNLFMLLVGNHDTGFVFSALDMLVDQSQFIEELEDIMDLLGRFGAPASYAANMRSLITRMRSYKGGWDVNSGNRSAGGSVGTDSGGGTHRSNTPVLDERALGEHSPPSKSASAPTSVSDSPSGAPSAATADDGLFLTPELPASATRRGNPRGRAGPANSRSRGRGRGITSDPSSTAGAKRSVSGGGQDRGRGSKRAR
;
A
#
# COMPACT_ATOMS: atom_id res chain seq x y z
N MET A 1 -15.95 -60.38 -7.48
CA MET A 1 -17.09 -60.62 -6.56
C MET A 1 -16.64 -60.10 -5.19
N SER A 2 -17.09 -58.91 -4.79
CA SER A 2 -18.17 -58.68 -3.78
C SER A 2 -17.67 -58.99 -2.36
N LEU A 3 -17.75 -58.18 -1.29
CA LEU A 3 -18.42 -56.93 -0.92
C LEU A 3 -17.76 -56.42 0.40
N SER A 4 -17.90 -55.13 0.72
CA SER A 4 -17.66 -54.54 2.06
C SER A 4 -18.71 -54.99 3.10
N PRO A 5 -18.55 -54.73 4.42
CA PRO A 5 -19.04 -53.46 5.01
C PRO A 5 -18.33 -52.93 6.29
N THR A 6 -18.86 -51.78 6.73
CA THR A 6 -18.57 -50.73 7.74
C THR A 6 -18.65 -51.09 9.24
N THR A 7 -18.27 -50.11 10.10
CA THR A 7 -18.71 -49.70 11.48
C THR A 7 -17.49 -49.53 12.43
N GLY A 8 -17.29 -48.52 13.27
CA GLY A 8 -17.99 -47.28 13.66
C GLY A 8 -17.11 -46.50 14.69
N MET A 9 -17.38 -45.20 14.91
CA MET A 9 -16.78 -44.44 16.01
C MET A 9 -17.85 -43.74 16.86
N SER A 10 -17.77 -43.96 18.18
CA SER A 10 -18.46 -43.26 19.28
C SER A 10 -17.97 -41.80 19.37
N ARG A 11 -18.76 -40.73 19.59
CA ARG A 11 -19.70 -40.30 20.66
C ARG A 11 -19.08 -40.09 22.06
N LEU A 12 -18.87 -38.81 22.44
CA LEU A 12 -19.09 -38.17 23.76
C LEU A 12 -19.31 -36.66 23.47
N SER A 13 -20.53 -36.11 23.50
CA SER A 13 -21.33 -35.60 24.63
C SER A 13 -20.85 -34.26 25.22
N LEU A 14 -21.57 -33.18 24.89
CA LEU A 14 -21.68 -31.95 25.68
C LEU A 14 -23.19 -31.69 25.94
N GLU A 15 -23.57 -31.86 27.20
CA GLU A 15 -24.80 -31.39 27.86
C GLU A 15 -24.41 -30.07 28.58
N ALA A 16 -25.21 -29.03 28.78
CA ALA A 16 -26.66 -28.87 28.81
C ALA A 16 -27.07 -27.39 28.57
N ALA A 17 -28.32 -27.20 28.14
CA ALA A 17 -29.02 -25.92 27.84
C ALA A 17 -29.57 -25.22 29.13
N PRO A 18 -30.33 -24.09 29.13
CA PRO A 18 -31.65 -23.96 28.46
C PRO A 18 -32.01 -22.56 27.85
N PRO A 19 -33.20 -22.44 27.19
CA PRO A 19 -33.55 -21.42 26.19
C PRO A 19 -34.69 -20.48 26.62
N SER A 20 -35.02 -19.45 25.81
CA SER A 20 -36.40 -18.93 25.65
C SER A 20 -36.58 -18.00 24.44
N SER A 21 -37.51 -18.39 23.55
CA SER A 21 -38.51 -17.60 22.78
C SER A 21 -38.05 -16.40 21.93
N THR A 22 -38.43 -16.21 20.66
CA THR A 22 -39.80 -16.34 20.10
C THR A 22 -39.75 -16.45 18.57
N ILE A 23 -40.45 -17.45 18.02
CA ILE A 23 -40.82 -17.58 16.61
C ILE A 23 -42.28 -17.14 16.48
N LEU A 24 -42.62 -16.37 15.45
CA LEU A 24 -43.98 -16.35 14.89
C LEU A 24 -43.95 -16.78 13.42
N GLN A 25 -44.64 -17.90 13.18
CA GLN A 25 -44.96 -18.53 11.91
C GLN A 25 -46.17 -17.87 11.26
N HIS A 26 -46.24 -17.93 9.92
CA HIS A 26 -47.42 -18.24 9.09
C HIS A 26 -46.90 -18.34 7.64
N LYS A 27 -47.31 -19.22 6.72
CA LYS A 27 -48.42 -20.18 6.60
C LYS A 27 -48.10 -21.09 5.39
N MET A 28 -48.31 -22.40 5.52
CA MET A 28 -48.26 -23.37 4.40
C MET A 28 -49.47 -23.24 3.47
N GLN A 29 -49.29 -23.53 2.18
CA GLN A 29 -50.22 -24.36 1.41
C GLN A 29 -49.54 -25.00 0.19
N SER A 30 -50.09 -26.14 -0.21
CA SER A 30 -49.45 -27.23 -0.95
C SER A 30 -50.10 -27.46 -2.32
N GLN A 31 -49.47 -28.31 -3.15
CA GLN A 31 -49.98 -29.00 -4.38
C GLN A 31 -49.90 -28.15 -5.67
N SER A 32 -49.57 -28.64 -6.87
CA SER A 32 -49.47 -29.99 -7.44
C SER A 32 -48.74 -29.93 -8.81
N ARG A 33 -48.09 -31.02 -9.22
CA ARG A 33 -47.58 -31.29 -10.58
C ARG A 33 -48.75 -31.58 -11.54
N THR A 34 -48.77 -30.97 -12.74
CA THR A 34 -49.18 -31.60 -14.02
C THR A 34 -48.68 -30.79 -15.22
N THR A 35 -48.56 -31.49 -16.34
CA THR A 35 -47.83 -31.23 -17.59
C THR A 35 -48.55 -30.35 -18.63
N SER A 36 -47.74 -29.88 -19.61
CA SER A 36 -48.01 -29.56 -21.03
C SER A 36 -48.32 -28.12 -21.49
N SER A 37 -47.28 -27.50 -22.10
CA SER A 37 -47.21 -26.80 -23.41
C SER A 37 -48.05 -25.55 -23.74
N PRO A 38 -47.56 -24.70 -24.67
CA PRO A 38 -47.43 -23.27 -24.45
C PRO A 38 -48.53 -22.46 -25.14
N ARG A 39 -48.87 -21.32 -24.55
CA ARG A 39 -49.57 -20.25 -25.24
C ARG A 39 -48.90 -18.93 -24.95
N GLU A 40 -48.61 -18.24 -26.04
CA GLU A 40 -48.16 -16.87 -26.16
C GLU A 40 -49.04 -15.96 -25.29
N SER A 41 -48.39 -15.22 -24.41
CA SER A 41 -48.97 -14.06 -23.75
C SER A 41 -47.82 -13.09 -23.59
N GLU A 42 -47.74 -12.17 -24.56
CA GLU A 42 -46.99 -10.93 -24.46
C GLU A 42 -47.66 -10.10 -23.36
N GLU A 43 -47.28 -10.37 -22.12
CA GLU A 43 -47.55 -9.47 -21.01
C GLU A 43 -46.29 -8.63 -20.80
N ASP A 44 -46.40 -7.42 -21.33
CA ASP A 44 -45.52 -6.29 -21.14
C ASP A 44 -45.49 -5.92 -19.65
N TYR A 45 -44.68 -6.65 -18.88
CA TYR A 45 -44.32 -6.24 -17.53
C TYR A 45 -43.30 -5.11 -17.67
N GLU A 46 -43.82 -3.89 -17.88
CA GLU A 46 -43.18 -2.66 -17.42
C GLU A 46 -42.88 -2.88 -15.93
N SER A 47 -41.68 -3.39 -15.66
CA SER A 47 -41.11 -3.45 -14.33
C SER A 47 -40.91 -2.00 -13.93
N GLU A 48 -41.92 -1.46 -13.27
CA GLU A 48 -41.88 -0.29 -12.40
C GLU A 48 -40.80 -0.60 -11.35
N TRP A 49 -39.54 -0.45 -11.75
CA TRP A 49 -38.41 -0.47 -10.83
C TRP A 49 -38.58 0.78 -10.00
N ASP A 50 -38.95 0.56 -8.75
CA ASP A 50 -38.89 1.53 -7.68
C ASP A 50 -37.72 2.49 -7.93
N GLU A 51 -38.05 3.78 -8.07
CA GLU A 51 -37.13 4.89 -7.94
C GLU A 51 -36.63 4.92 -6.48
N ASP A 52 -35.90 3.88 -6.10
CA ASP A 52 -35.27 3.74 -4.80
C ASP A 52 -34.13 4.75 -4.76
N GLU A 53 -34.37 5.78 -3.93
CA GLU A 53 -33.44 6.69 -3.29
C GLU A 53 -32.24 7.14 -4.13
N GLU A 54 -32.18 8.44 -4.36
CA GLU A 54 -31.04 9.22 -4.84
C GLU A 54 -29.78 8.96 -3.98
N THR A 55 -29.23 7.76 -4.07
CA THR A 55 -27.91 7.40 -3.56
C THR A 55 -26.96 8.24 -4.37
N GLY A 56 -26.40 9.26 -3.73
CA GLY A 56 -25.51 10.22 -4.37
C GLY A 56 -24.46 9.51 -5.23
N ASN A 57 -24.05 10.16 -6.31
CA ASN A 57 -23.00 9.62 -7.20
C ASN A 57 -21.61 9.73 -6.58
N VAL A 58 -21.51 10.06 -5.30
CA VAL A 58 -20.28 10.15 -4.53
C VAL A 58 -20.25 8.99 -3.55
N LEU A 59 -19.27 8.11 -3.70
CA LEU A 59 -19.12 6.89 -2.92
C LEU A 59 -17.82 6.93 -2.12
N SER A 60 -17.83 6.42 -0.90
CA SER A 60 -16.61 6.27 -0.10
C SER A 60 -16.00 4.89 -0.32
N SER A 61 -14.71 4.83 -0.60
CA SER A 61 -13.97 3.60 -0.75
C SER A 61 -13.53 3.01 0.59
N PRO A 62 -13.15 1.72 0.65
CA PRO A 62 -12.58 1.10 1.84
C PRO A 62 -11.28 1.77 2.32
N SER A 63 -10.60 2.48 1.43
CA SER A 63 -9.40 3.22 1.79
C SER A 63 -9.70 4.59 2.41
N GLY A 64 -10.96 5.03 2.38
CA GLY A 64 -11.46 6.30 2.89
C GLY A 64 -11.47 7.42 1.84
N LEU A 65 -11.22 7.11 0.56
CA LEU A 65 -11.28 8.09 -0.53
C LEU A 65 -12.72 8.23 -1.04
N LYS A 66 -13.13 9.44 -1.38
CA LYS A 66 -14.45 9.70 -1.96
C LYS A 66 -14.35 9.75 -3.48
N TYR A 67 -15.24 9.05 -4.18
CA TYR A 67 -15.25 8.93 -5.63
C TYR A 67 -16.56 9.42 -6.22
N ASP A 68 -16.50 10.42 -7.09
CA ASP A 68 -17.58 10.79 -8.00
C ASP A 68 -17.60 9.85 -9.22
N ILE A 69 -18.75 9.21 -9.45
CA ILE A 69 -19.01 8.28 -10.55
C ILE A 69 -19.97 8.83 -11.61
N THR A 70 -20.36 10.11 -11.54
CA THR A 70 -21.27 10.78 -12.50
C THR A 70 -20.86 10.56 -13.95
N ASN A 71 -19.55 10.58 -14.24
CA ASN A 71 -19.00 10.47 -15.58
C ASN A 71 -19.01 9.03 -16.15
N LEU A 72 -19.38 8.03 -15.35
CA LEU A 72 -19.44 6.65 -15.79
C LEU A 72 -20.79 6.31 -16.44
N SER A 73 -20.81 5.29 -17.31
CA SER A 73 -22.09 4.81 -17.86
C SER A 73 -23.01 4.31 -16.73
N PRO A 74 -24.36 4.44 -16.83
CA PRO A 74 -25.27 4.02 -15.77
C PRO A 74 -25.09 2.55 -15.35
N LYS A 75 -24.73 1.69 -16.31
CA LYS A 75 -24.45 0.28 -16.03
C LYS A 75 -23.11 0.07 -15.30
N THR A 76 -22.14 0.96 -15.49
CA THR A 76 -20.87 0.94 -14.75
C THR A 76 -21.07 1.51 -13.35
N GLN A 77 -21.82 2.61 -13.21
CA GLN A 77 -22.18 3.20 -11.93
C GLN A 77 -22.80 2.16 -10.97
N ARG A 78 -23.77 1.38 -11.45
CA ARG A 78 -24.39 0.30 -10.66
C ARG A 78 -23.39 -0.73 -10.14
N VAL A 79 -22.42 -1.14 -10.97
CA VAL A 79 -21.40 -2.11 -10.60
C VAL A 79 -20.44 -1.53 -9.56
N VAL A 80 -20.04 -0.27 -9.70
CA VAL A 80 -19.16 0.41 -8.75
C VAL A 80 -19.87 0.63 -7.41
N LYS A 81 -21.14 1.05 -7.43
CA LYS A 81 -21.99 1.15 -6.23
C LYS A 81 -22.05 -0.17 -5.48
N GLU A 82 -22.48 -1.24 -6.15
CA GLU A 82 -22.57 -2.57 -5.57
C GLU A 82 -21.24 -3.06 -4.98
N MET A 83 -20.11 -2.80 -5.65
CA MET A 83 -18.80 -3.20 -5.18
C MET A 83 -18.36 -2.45 -3.91
N LEU A 84 -18.56 -1.13 -3.87
CA LEU A 84 -18.16 -0.30 -2.72
C LEU A 84 -19.10 -0.52 -1.52
N ASP A 85 -20.39 -0.75 -1.76
CA ASP A 85 -21.39 -1.01 -0.72
C ASP A 85 -21.21 -2.38 -0.04
N GLN A 86 -20.86 -3.44 -0.81
CA GLN A 86 -20.66 -4.78 -0.26
C GLN A 86 -19.51 -4.88 0.76
N GLN A 87 -18.55 -3.97 0.71
CA GLN A 87 -17.40 -3.95 1.62
C GLN A 87 -17.68 -3.28 2.98
N ALA A 88 -18.89 -2.74 3.20
CA ALA A 88 -19.32 -2.23 4.50
C ALA A 88 -19.75 -3.34 5.49
N THR A 89 -19.72 -4.61 5.07
CA THR A 89 -20.07 -5.76 5.94
C THR A 89 -18.82 -6.30 6.66
N GLU A 90 -18.99 -6.80 7.89
CA GLU A 90 -17.97 -7.44 8.77
C GLU A 90 -17.29 -8.70 8.18
N ALA A 91 -17.40 -8.92 6.86
CA ALA A 91 -16.83 -10.04 6.17
C ALA A 91 -15.31 -9.85 5.94
N PRO A 92 -14.53 -10.95 5.89
CA PRO A 92 -13.11 -10.87 5.56
C PRO A 92 -12.90 -10.22 4.18
N PRO A 93 -11.76 -9.54 3.96
CA PRO A 93 -11.48 -8.84 2.72
C PRO A 93 -11.50 -9.82 1.56
N GLN A 94 -12.38 -9.56 0.58
CA GLN A 94 -12.56 -10.43 -0.59
C GLN A 94 -11.34 -10.41 -1.52
N ILE A 95 -10.65 -9.27 -1.58
CA ILE A 95 -9.49 -9.04 -2.44
C ILE A 95 -8.31 -8.64 -1.55
N SER A 96 -7.17 -9.30 -1.74
CA SER A 96 -5.89 -8.92 -1.14
C SER A 96 -4.79 -8.89 -2.20
N LEU A 97 -3.77 -8.06 -2.01
CA LEU A 97 -2.62 -8.00 -2.90
C LEU A 97 -1.50 -8.86 -2.30
N GLU A 98 -1.00 -9.82 -3.07
CA GLU A 98 0.02 -10.76 -2.63
C GLU A 98 1.41 -10.33 -3.10
N LEU A 99 1.52 -10.06 -4.40
CA LEU A 99 2.80 -9.84 -5.06
C LEU A 99 2.71 -8.69 -6.04
N CYS A 100 3.76 -7.90 -6.14
CA CYS A 100 3.95 -6.96 -7.23
C CYS A 100 5.35 -7.10 -7.84
N GLY A 101 5.52 -6.83 -9.13
CA GLY A 101 6.84 -6.91 -9.77
C GLY A 101 6.93 -6.07 -11.04
N ILE A 102 8.16 -5.87 -11.52
CA ILE A 102 8.46 -5.24 -12.82
C ILE A 102 8.78 -6.36 -13.78
N LYS A 103 8.14 -6.39 -14.95
CA LYS A 103 8.43 -7.36 -16.01
C LYS A 103 8.71 -6.66 -17.33
N GLU A 104 9.51 -7.31 -18.16
CA GLU A 104 9.78 -6.91 -19.54
C GLU A 104 8.96 -7.82 -20.47
N GLU A 105 8.25 -7.23 -21.43
CA GLU A 105 7.39 -8.01 -22.33
C GLU A 105 8.16 -8.55 -23.55
N SER A 106 8.94 -7.68 -24.17
CA SER A 106 9.81 -7.95 -25.33
C SER A 106 10.79 -6.77 -25.46
N GLU A 107 11.89 -6.95 -26.19
CA GLU A 107 12.90 -5.89 -26.42
C GLU A 107 12.29 -4.58 -26.97
N ASP A 108 11.11 -4.65 -27.61
CA ASP A 108 10.44 -3.54 -28.30
C ASP A 108 9.18 -2.99 -27.59
N ASP A 109 8.59 -3.70 -26.63
CA ASP A 109 7.31 -3.31 -25.99
C ASP A 109 7.45 -2.70 -24.59
N GLY A 110 8.70 -2.64 -24.09
CA GLY A 110 9.07 -1.97 -22.86
C GLY A 110 8.70 -2.75 -21.59
N ILE A 111 8.79 -2.03 -20.46
CA ILE A 111 8.54 -2.58 -19.13
C ILE A 111 7.11 -2.30 -18.65
N PHE A 112 6.58 -3.19 -17.83
CA PHE A 112 5.27 -3.06 -17.19
C PHE A 112 5.33 -3.53 -15.73
N TYR A 113 4.47 -2.94 -14.91
CA TYR A 113 4.21 -3.39 -13.55
C TYR A 113 3.13 -4.48 -13.57
N ALA A 114 3.36 -5.54 -12.81
CA ALA A 114 2.43 -6.63 -12.59
C ALA A 114 2.03 -6.69 -11.12
N PHE A 115 0.75 -6.86 -10.85
CA PHE A 115 0.17 -6.97 -9.51
C PHE A 115 -0.66 -8.26 -9.45
N GLN A 116 -0.33 -9.16 -8.53
CA GLN A 116 -1.04 -10.40 -8.30
C GLN A 116 -2.00 -10.23 -7.12
N LEU A 117 -3.29 -10.30 -7.42
CA LEU A 117 -4.37 -10.22 -6.45
C LEU A 117 -4.85 -11.62 -6.10
N HIS A 118 -5.03 -11.85 -4.81
CA HIS A 118 -5.63 -13.06 -4.27
C HIS A 118 -7.13 -12.83 -4.02
N GLU A 119 -7.95 -13.62 -4.70
CA GLU A 119 -9.39 -13.80 -4.50
C GLU A 119 -9.67 -15.32 -4.52
N ILE A 120 -10.94 -15.75 -4.58
CA ILE A 120 -11.30 -17.16 -4.83
C ILE A 120 -10.54 -17.71 -6.05
N VAL A 121 -10.34 -16.87 -7.07
CA VAL A 121 -9.47 -17.12 -8.20
C VAL A 121 -8.44 -16.00 -8.29
N PRO A 122 -7.13 -16.28 -8.27
CA PRO A 122 -6.11 -15.25 -8.46
C PRO A 122 -6.33 -14.46 -9.76
N CYS A 123 -6.25 -13.12 -9.72
CA CYS A 123 -6.14 -12.26 -10.92
C CYS A 123 -4.76 -11.62 -10.94
N SER A 124 -4.25 -11.35 -12.14
CA SER A 124 -3.16 -10.40 -12.32
C SER A 124 -3.65 -9.11 -12.99
N VAL A 125 -3.14 -7.97 -12.53
CA VAL A 125 -3.30 -6.67 -13.18
C VAL A 125 -1.96 -6.23 -13.75
N ARG A 126 -1.97 -5.78 -15.00
CA ARG A 126 -0.80 -5.29 -15.74
C ARG A 126 -0.96 -3.80 -16.04
N LEU A 127 0.09 -3.04 -15.78
CA LEU A 127 0.16 -1.59 -15.95
C LEU A 127 1.45 -1.23 -16.69
N GLY A 128 1.34 -0.80 -17.95
CA GLY A 128 2.48 -0.33 -18.74
C GLY A 128 2.45 1.17 -18.96
N SER A 129 3.52 1.69 -19.56
CA SER A 129 3.57 3.09 -19.97
C SER A 129 2.51 3.39 -21.03
N LYS A 130 2.10 4.65 -21.17
CA LYS A 130 1.18 5.09 -22.24
C LYS A 130 1.67 4.75 -23.65
N HIS A 131 2.98 4.56 -23.82
CA HIS A 131 3.60 4.20 -25.08
C HIS A 131 3.66 2.69 -25.32
N SER A 132 3.34 1.87 -24.31
CA SER A 132 3.24 0.42 -24.47
C SER A 132 2.09 0.05 -25.41
N LYS A 133 2.37 -0.76 -26.43
CA LYS A 133 1.36 -1.19 -27.40
C LYS A 133 0.26 -2.02 -26.73
N ARG A 134 0.63 -2.86 -25.75
CA ARG A 134 -0.29 -3.80 -25.10
C ARG A 134 -0.83 -3.30 -23.78
N PHE A 135 -0.06 -2.52 -23.01
CA PHE A 135 -0.42 -2.09 -21.66
C PHE A 135 -0.49 -0.58 -21.49
N SER A 136 -0.74 0.17 -22.57
CA SER A 136 -1.04 1.62 -22.52
C SER A 136 -2.22 1.99 -21.62
N LYS A 137 -3.08 1.02 -21.31
CA LYS A 137 -4.16 1.11 -20.33
C LYS A 137 -4.05 -0.06 -19.37
N PRO A 138 -4.44 0.11 -18.09
CA PRO A 138 -4.46 -0.98 -17.13
C PRO A 138 -5.34 -2.13 -17.60
N LYS A 139 -4.89 -3.38 -17.41
CA LYS A 139 -5.63 -4.60 -17.78
C LYS A 139 -5.63 -5.60 -16.62
N CYS A 140 -6.79 -6.15 -16.24
CA CYS A 140 -6.86 -7.37 -15.40
C CYS A 140 -7.10 -8.58 -16.28
N GLU A 141 -6.62 -9.73 -15.82
CA GLU A 141 -6.86 -11.02 -16.44
C GLU A 141 -8.12 -11.74 -15.91
N CYS A 142 -8.95 -11.08 -15.11
CA CYS A 142 -10.13 -11.71 -14.53
C CYS A 142 -11.20 -11.96 -15.61
N PRO A 143 -12.10 -12.95 -15.40
CA PRO A 143 -13.15 -13.26 -16.36
C PRO A 143 -13.97 -12.03 -16.76
N ASP A 144 -14.34 -11.18 -15.80
CA ASP A 144 -15.14 -9.98 -16.06
C ASP A 144 -14.42 -9.01 -17.00
N ALA A 145 -13.11 -8.81 -16.83
CA ALA A 145 -12.32 -7.97 -17.71
C ALA A 145 -12.20 -8.57 -19.11
N ARG A 146 -11.94 -9.89 -19.23
CA ARG A 146 -11.76 -10.58 -20.53
C ARG A 146 -13.01 -10.57 -21.39
N TYR A 147 -14.20 -10.74 -20.80
CA TYR A 147 -15.43 -10.88 -21.57
C TYR A 147 -16.18 -9.57 -21.78
N ARG A 148 -15.99 -8.56 -20.93
CA ARG A 148 -16.79 -7.34 -20.99
C ARG A 148 -16.07 -6.14 -21.59
N ASN A 149 -14.73 -6.12 -21.69
CA ASN A 149 -13.82 -5.17 -22.38
C ASN A 149 -14.13 -3.64 -22.30
N ALA A 150 -15.20 -3.22 -21.64
CA ALA A 150 -15.80 -1.90 -21.70
C ALA A 150 -16.10 -1.33 -20.31
N ARG A 151 -15.69 -2.02 -19.25
CA ARG A 151 -15.87 -1.58 -17.87
C ARG A 151 -14.65 -1.94 -17.03
N PRO A 152 -14.27 -1.11 -16.06
CA PRO A 152 -13.28 -1.51 -15.09
C PRO A 152 -13.87 -2.66 -14.25
N CYS A 153 -13.10 -3.74 -14.11
CA CYS A 153 -13.47 -4.79 -13.17
C CYS A 153 -13.18 -4.34 -11.73
N LYS A 154 -13.75 -5.05 -10.75
CA LYS A 154 -13.55 -4.75 -9.34
C LYS A 154 -12.08 -4.73 -8.90
N HIS A 155 -11.25 -5.59 -9.51
CA HIS A 155 -9.82 -5.65 -9.20
C HIS A 155 -9.07 -4.38 -9.58
N LEU A 156 -9.44 -3.75 -10.72
CA LEU A 156 -8.84 -2.48 -11.15
C LEU A 156 -9.22 -1.36 -10.18
N VAL A 157 -10.51 -1.22 -9.87
CA VAL A 157 -10.99 -0.18 -8.96
C VAL A 157 -10.37 -0.34 -7.57
N TRP A 158 -10.36 -1.56 -7.03
CA TRP A 158 -9.74 -1.85 -5.73
C TRP A 158 -8.23 -1.55 -5.72
N LEU A 159 -7.49 -1.97 -6.75
CA LEU A 159 -6.05 -1.75 -6.80
C LEU A 159 -5.73 -0.26 -6.91
N PHE A 160 -6.42 0.46 -7.78
CA PHE A 160 -6.16 1.88 -7.99
C PHE A 160 -6.66 2.76 -6.86
N ASP A 161 -7.66 2.33 -6.09
CA ASP A 161 -7.99 2.95 -4.81
C ASP A 161 -6.80 2.89 -3.84
N ARG A 162 -6.17 1.71 -3.70
CA ARG A 162 -4.99 1.53 -2.85
C ARG A 162 -3.77 2.31 -3.36
N ILE A 163 -3.53 2.31 -4.68
CA ILE A 163 -2.45 3.10 -5.28
C ILE A 163 -2.71 4.59 -5.07
N SER A 164 -3.91 5.09 -5.37
CA SER A 164 -4.28 6.51 -5.21
C SER A 164 -4.07 6.97 -3.77
N LYS A 165 -4.47 6.15 -2.78
CA LYS A 165 -4.22 6.46 -1.36
C LYS A 165 -2.73 6.60 -1.04
N GLN A 166 -1.84 5.95 -1.79
CA GLN A 166 -0.40 6.00 -1.55
C GLN A 166 0.34 7.05 -2.38
N THR A 167 -0.25 7.55 -3.48
CA THR A 167 0.40 8.45 -4.44
C THR A 167 -0.17 9.87 -4.44
N LEU A 168 -1.44 10.05 -4.07
CA LEU A 168 -2.08 11.38 -4.03
C LEU A 168 -1.74 12.12 -2.75
N PHE A 169 -0.49 12.53 -2.58
CA PHE A 169 0.03 13.15 -1.36
C PHE A 169 -0.56 14.54 -1.07
N ASP A 170 -0.88 15.30 -2.12
CA ASP A 170 -1.38 16.67 -2.01
C ASP A 170 -2.92 16.74 -1.96
N HIS A 171 -3.60 15.60 -2.17
CA HIS A 171 -5.05 15.53 -2.20
C HIS A 171 -5.63 15.73 -0.80
N ASP A 172 -6.69 16.52 -0.73
CA ASP A 172 -7.46 16.66 0.50
C ASP A 172 -8.29 15.37 0.69
N PRO A 173 -8.15 14.63 1.82
CA PRO A 173 -8.92 13.41 2.06
C PRO A 173 -10.44 13.62 1.99
N GLU A 174 -10.94 14.83 2.21
CA GLU A 174 -12.37 15.13 2.11
C GLU A 174 -12.83 15.49 0.70
N ALA A 175 -11.89 15.83 -0.19
CA ALA A 175 -12.19 16.16 -1.58
C ALA A 175 -12.51 14.91 -2.40
N GLU A 176 -13.46 15.06 -3.30
CA GLU A 176 -13.93 14.00 -4.18
C GLU A 176 -12.95 13.77 -5.33
N LEU A 177 -12.79 12.51 -5.72
CA LEU A 177 -11.98 12.05 -6.84
C LEU A 177 -12.88 11.61 -7.99
N THR A 178 -12.54 11.96 -9.22
CA THR A 178 -13.34 11.58 -10.38
C THR A 178 -12.94 10.20 -10.88
N LEU A 179 -13.82 9.20 -10.81
CA LEU A 179 -13.50 7.85 -11.28
C LEU A 179 -13.56 7.78 -12.82
N THR A 180 -12.45 7.36 -13.44
CA THR A 180 -12.37 7.19 -14.90
C THR A 180 -12.99 5.88 -15.38
N GLU A 181 -13.28 5.79 -16.69
CA GLU A 181 -13.74 4.55 -17.34
C GLU A 181 -12.75 3.38 -17.23
N TYR A 182 -11.49 3.64 -16.86
CA TYR A 182 -10.44 2.64 -16.66
C TYR A 182 -10.31 2.18 -15.21
N GLY A 183 -11.12 2.72 -14.29
CA GLY A 183 -11.18 2.29 -12.90
C GLY A 183 -10.13 2.92 -11.99
N TYR A 184 -9.56 4.06 -12.36
CA TYR A 184 -8.67 4.84 -11.50
C TYR A 184 -9.09 6.31 -11.43
N ALA A 185 -8.64 7.04 -10.41
CA ALA A 185 -8.94 8.46 -10.21
C ALA A 185 -8.33 9.31 -11.33
N GLN A 186 -9.07 10.26 -11.89
CA GLN A 186 -8.55 11.17 -12.92
C GLN A 186 -7.36 11.99 -12.40
N GLU A 187 -7.42 12.36 -11.12
CA GLU A 187 -6.41 13.14 -10.39
C GLU A 187 -5.09 12.37 -10.24
N LEU A 188 -5.11 11.04 -10.36
CA LEU A 188 -3.90 10.21 -10.40
C LEU A 188 -3.04 10.50 -11.64
N GLY A 189 -3.67 10.97 -12.73
CA GLY A 189 -2.97 11.24 -13.98
C GLY A 189 -2.52 9.96 -14.68
N ASP A 190 -1.21 9.75 -14.76
CA ASP A 190 -0.60 8.55 -15.38
C ASP A 190 -0.22 7.53 -14.30
N PRO A 191 -0.97 6.43 -14.12
CA PRO A 191 -0.70 5.50 -13.04
C PRO A 191 0.70 4.87 -13.16
N PHE A 192 1.19 4.64 -14.38
CA PHE A 192 2.52 4.07 -14.58
C PHE A 192 3.62 5.03 -14.11
N GLN A 193 3.48 6.32 -14.45
CA GLN A 193 4.44 7.34 -14.03
C GLN A 193 4.41 7.51 -12.51
N GLN A 194 3.22 7.51 -11.89
CA GLN A 194 3.07 7.62 -10.43
C GLN A 194 3.76 6.47 -9.69
N VAL A 195 3.60 5.23 -10.18
CA VAL A 195 4.31 4.07 -9.62
C VAL A 195 5.82 4.21 -9.83
N SER A 196 6.25 4.68 -11.00
CA SER A 196 7.67 4.90 -11.30
C SER A 196 8.32 5.95 -10.40
N ASP A 197 7.66 7.10 -10.21
CA ASP A 197 8.17 8.24 -9.43
C ASP A 197 8.35 7.88 -7.95
N ILE A 198 7.43 7.09 -7.38
CA ILE A 198 7.51 6.58 -6.01
C ILE A 198 8.44 5.37 -5.92
N ARG A 199 8.51 4.60 -6.99
CA ARG A 199 9.05 3.24 -7.11
C ARG A 199 8.17 2.16 -6.51
N LEU A 200 8.13 1.01 -7.19
CA LEU A 200 7.32 -0.14 -6.81
C LEU A 200 7.68 -0.68 -5.43
N ASP A 201 8.96 -0.72 -5.08
CA ASP A 201 9.41 -1.29 -3.81
C ASP A 201 8.98 -0.45 -2.61
N VAL A 202 9.05 0.87 -2.71
CA VAL A 202 8.54 1.80 -1.69
C VAL A 202 7.01 1.77 -1.64
N LEU A 203 6.35 1.71 -2.80
CA LEU A 203 4.90 1.61 -2.90
C LEU A 203 4.37 0.32 -2.26
N ALA A 204 5.04 -0.81 -2.48
CA ALA A 204 4.64 -2.14 -2.00
C ALA A 204 4.46 -2.22 -0.48
N GLU A 205 5.25 -1.47 0.29
CA GLU A 205 5.09 -1.38 1.76
C GLU A 205 3.77 -0.71 2.14
N GLY A 206 3.37 0.35 1.42
CA GLY A 206 2.05 0.97 1.62
C GLY A 206 0.88 0.16 1.07
N LEU A 207 1.16 -0.79 0.16
CA LEU A 207 0.18 -1.74 -0.37
C LEU A 207 0.14 -3.07 0.40
N HIS A 208 1.05 -3.27 1.37
CA HIS A 208 1.18 -4.49 2.19
C HIS A 208 1.43 -5.77 1.37
N CYS A 209 2.21 -5.67 0.29
CA CYS A 209 2.54 -6.81 -0.57
C CYS A 209 4.05 -7.01 -0.73
N ASP A 210 4.44 -8.19 -1.21
CA ASP A 210 5.83 -8.50 -1.50
C ASP A 210 6.24 -8.09 -2.93
N VAL A 211 7.53 -7.84 -3.13
CA VAL A 211 8.08 -7.44 -4.42
C VAL A 211 8.82 -8.62 -5.05
N ALA A 212 8.30 -9.13 -6.16
CA ALA A 212 8.95 -10.15 -6.96
C ALA A 212 10.12 -9.58 -7.77
N ALA A 213 11.17 -10.39 -7.89
CA ALA A 213 12.20 -10.15 -8.89
C ALA A 213 11.60 -10.34 -10.31
N PRO A 214 12.10 -9.63 -11.34
CA PRO A 214 11.49 -9.65 -12.68
C PRO A 214 11.27 -11.04 -13.29
N ASN A 215 12.12 -12.00 -12.94
CA ASN A 215 12.10 -13.38 -13.45
C ASN A 215 11.65 -14.42 -12.42
N CYS A 216 11.06 -14.00 -11.30
CA CYS A 216 10.64 -14.90 -10.24
C CYS A 216 9.17 -14.67 -9.88
N ASP A 217 8.38 -15.74 -9.93
CA ASP A 217 6.95 -15.70 -9.58
C ASP A 217 6.71 -15.95 -8.08
N THR A 218 7.79 -15.98 -7.29
CA THR A 218 7.75 -16.05 -5.82
C THR A 218 8.69 -15.04 -5.23
N ALA A 219 8.35 -14.49 -4.07
CA ALA A 219 9.23 -13.63 -3.31
C ALA A 219 9.27 -14.11 -1.86
N PRO A 220 10.44 -14.12 -1.22
CA PRO A 220 10.47 -14.20 0.24
C PRO A 220 9.78 -12.95 0.81
N PRO A 221 9.14 -13.04 1.99
CA PRO A 221 8.54 -11.90 2.64
C PRO A 221 9.55 -10.77 2.83
N SER A 222 9.18 -9.57 2.44
CA SER A 222 10.01 -8.37 2.63
C SER A 222 10.22 -8.09 4.12
N ARG A 223 11.31 -7.38 4.45
CA ARG A 223 11.57 -6.95 5.83
C ARG A 223 10.42 -6.10 6.41
N SER A 224 9.71 -5.36 5.55
CA SER A 224 8.51 -4.62 5.95
C SER A 224 7.38 -5.55 6.34
N ARG A 225 7.12 -6.60 5.55
CA ARG A 225 6.07 -7.60 5.84
C ARG A 225 6.37 -8.40 7.10
N LEU A 226 7.64 -8.78 7.33
CA LEU A 226 8.07 -9.43 8.56
C LEU A 226 7.79 -8.54 9.79
N ARG A 227 8.18 -7.27 9.72
CA ARG A 227 7.95 -6.31 10.80
C ARG A 227 6.46 -6.07 11.04
N GLU A 228 5.68 -5.86 9.97
CA GLU A 228 4.24 -5.68 10.07
C GLU A 228 3.57 -6.88 10.75
N ALA A 229 3.89 -8.11 10.33
CA ALA A 229 3.32 -9.31 10.95
C ALA A 229 3.67 -9.42 12.44
N ARG A 230 4.89 -9.03 12.82
CA ARG A 230 5.34 -8.98 14.22
C ARG A 230 4.58 -7.91 15.02
N GLU A 231 4.35 -6.75 14.43
CA GLU A 231 3.62 -5.64 15.06
C GLU A 231 2.12 -5.93 15.16
N LEU A 232 1.50 -6.58 14.18
CA LEU A 232 0.12 -7.07 14.27
C LEU A 232 -0.03 -8.08 15.42
N LEU A 233 0.94 -9.00 15.54
CA LEU A 233 0.98 -9.93 16.66
C LEU A 233 1.17 -9.20 18.00
N ALA A 234 2.05 -8.20 18.07
CA ALA A 234 2.27 -7.40 19.26
C ALA A 234 1.00 -6.66 19.71
N ALA A 235 0.25 -6.09 18.76
CA ALA A 235 -1.03 -5.44 19.03
C ALA A 235 -2.06 -6.43 19.59
N ILE A 236 -2.15 -7.64 19.05
CA ILE A 236 -3.06 -8.68 19.57
C ILE A 236 -2.69 -9.09 21.00
N VAL A 237 -1.41 -9.15 21.31
CA VAL A 237 -0.91 -9.49 22.66
C VAL A 237 -1.05 -8.32 23.63
N GLY A 238 -1.24 -7.09 23.13
CA GLY A 238 -1.35 -5.88 23.95
C GLY A 238 0.01 -5.34 24.42
N VAL A 239 1.04 -5.45 23.57
CA VAL A 239 2.38 -4.94 23.86
C VAL A 239 2.39 -3.41 23.81
N GLU A 240 3.02 -2.77 24.80
CA GLU A 240 3.12 -1.32 24.86
C GLU A 240 4.00 -0.75 23.72
N SER A 241 3.71 0.49 23.29
CA SER A 241 4.39 1.10 22.13
C SER A 241 5.91 1.28 22.29
N ASN A 242 6.41 1.39 23.52
CA ASN A 242 7.83 1.51 23.86
C ASN A 242 8.60 0.17 23.75
N GLU A 243 7.92 -0.96 23.91
CA GLU A 243 8.49 -2.30 23.83
C GLU A 243 8.31 -2.93 22.44
N LEU A 244 7.55 -2.27 21.57
CA LEU A 244 7.22 -2.76 20.24
C LEU A 244 8.45 -3.06 19.38
N GLU A 245 9.54 -2.30 19.48
CA GLU A 245 10.74 -2.54 18.65
C GLU A 245 11.54 -3.78 19.09
N THR A 246 11.43 -4.18 20.36
CA THR A 246 12.19 -5.32 20.93
C THR A 246 11.36 -6.59 21.05
N TYR A 247 10.03 -6.48 20.96
CA TYR A 247 9.10 -7.60 21.04
C TYR A 247 9.36 -8.67 19.98
N ARG A 248 9.68 -9.91 20.42
CA ARG A 248 9.80 -11.11 19.58
C ARG A 248 10.62 -10.92 18.28
N THR A 249 11.75 -10.21 18.36
CA THR A 249 12.66 -10.01 17.21
C THR A 249 13.26 -11.31 16.67
N ASP A 250 13.21 -12.39 17.46
CA ASP A 250 13.54 -13.76 17.04
C ASP A 250 12.65 -14.28 15.91
N LEU A 251 11.40 -13.80 15.79
CA LEU A 251 10.47 -14.25 14.76
C LEU A 251 10.91 -13.86 13.34
N GLU A 252 11.48 -12.66 13.18
CA GLU A 252 11.97 -12.18 11.89
C GLU A 252 13.17 -13.00 11.40
N THR A 253 14.06 -13.39 12.31
CA THR A 253 15.29 -14.13 11.97
C THR A 253 15.07 -15.63 11.85
N SER A 254 14.09 -16.18 12.58
CA SER A 254 13.77 -17.61 12.58
C SER A 254 12.72 -17.99 11.55
N HIS A 255 12.21 -17.05 10.73
CA HIS A 255 11.16 -17.33 9.75
C HIS A 255 11.57 -18.45 8.78
N ASN A 256 10.65 -19.40 8.56
CA ASN A 256 10.83 -20.51 7.62
C ASN A 256 9.51 -20.74 6.89
N SER A 257 9.49 -20.46 5.59
CA SER A 257 8.31 -20.59 4.73
C SER A 257 7.79 -22.02 4.61
N SER A 258 8.61 -23.04 4.89
CA SER A 258 8.22 -24.45 4.81
C SER A 258 7.42 -24.96 6.03
N ALA A 259 7.47 -24.24 7.15
CA ALA A 259 6.89 -24.70 8.43
C ALA A 259 5.94 -23.65 9.00
N LEU A 260 4.67 -23.70 8.57
CA LEU A 260 3.62 -22.79 9.06
C LEU A 260 3.29 -23.01 10.55
N ILE A 261 3.32 -24.27 11.01
CA ILE A 261 2.96 -24.63 12.39
C ILE A 261 4.21 -24.88 13.22
N ARG A 262 4.44 -24.05 14.24
CA ARG A 262 5.53 -24.22 15.21
C ARG A 262 4.98 -24.80 16.51
N ARG A 263 5.24 -26.09 16.71
CA ARG A 263 4.74 -26.82 17.89
C ARG A 263 5.31 -26.19 19.17
N GLY A 264 4.42 -25.81 20.09
CA GLY A 264 4.80 -25.20 21.38
C GLY A 264 4.98 -23.68 21.35
N ASP A 265 4.82 -23.03 20.19
CA ASP A 265 4.91 -21.58 20.06
C ASP A 265 3.74 -21.07 19.19
N LEU A 266 2.66 -20.66 19.86
CA LEU A 266 1.44 -20.16 19.20
C LEU A 266 1.72 -18.83 18.49
N GLU A 267 2.48 -17.94 19.12
CA GLU A 267 2.86 -16.64 18.56
C GLU A 267 3.63 -16.80 17.26
N ALA A 268 4.63 -17.69 17.22
CA ALA A 268 5.39 -17.96 16.01
C ALA A 268 4.58 -18.68 14.92
N THR A 269 3.61 -19.51 15.32
CA THR A 269 2.64 -20.11 14.40
C THR A 269 1.75 -19.04 13.78
N PHE A 270 1.18 -18.14 14.59
CA PHE A 270 0.32 -17.08 14.11
C PHE A 270 1.08 -16.07 13.23
N PHE A 271 2.31 -15.71 13.61
CA PHE A 271 3.23 -14.94 12.79
C PHE A 271 3.46 -15.58 11.41
N SER A 272 3.69 -16.89 11.37
CA SER A 272 3.88 -17.61 10.10
C SER A 272 2.60 -17.64 9.24
N LEU A 273 1.43 -17.71 9.87
CA LEU A 273 0.13 -17.64 9.19
C LEU A 273 -0.16 -16.24 8.62
N LEU A 274 0.16 -15.18 9.35
CA LEU A 274 0.03 -13.78 8.88
C LEU A 274 0.88 -13.52 7.63
N LEU A 275 2.06 -14.12 7.55
CA LEU A 275 2.93 -14.01 6.38
C LEU A 275 2.45 -14.86 5.21
N ALA A 276 1.90 -16.04 5.48
CA ALA A 276 1.41 -16.95 4.45
C ALA A 276 0.05 -16.52 3.85
N SER A 277 -0.75 -15.75 4.58
CA SER A 277 -2.09 -15.32 4.16
C SER A 277 -2.24 -13.80 4.22
N HIS A 278 -2.18 -13.16 3.05
CA HIS A 278 -2.38 -11.72 2.90
C HIS A 278 -3.79 -11.27 3.31
N SER A 279 -4.81 -12.09 3.03
CA SER A 279 -6.19 -11.84 3.47
C SER A 279 -6.32 -11.88 4.99
N LEU A 280 -5.67 -12.83 5.67
CA LEU A 280 -5.64 -12.89 7.13
C LEU A 280 -4.96 -11.66 7.73
N ALA A 281 -3.78 -11.27 7.22
CA ALA A 281 -3.08 -10.08 7.69
C ALA A 281 -3.91 -8.80 7.49
N THR A 282 -4.56 -8.67 6.33
CA THR A 282 -5.44 -7.53 6.03
C THR A 282 -6.65 -7.51 6.96
N TRP A 283 -7.28 -8.67 7.20
CA TRP A 283 -8.42 -8.79 8.10
C TRP A 283 -8.04 -8.42 9.54
N VAL A 284 -6.97 -9.00 10.08
CA VAL A 284 -6.46 -8.68 11.43
C VAL A 284 -6.16 -7.18 11.54
N ARG A 285 -5.54 -6.58 10.53
CA ARG A 285 -5.27 -5.14 10.49
C ARG A 285 -6.55 -4.28 10.53
N GLN A 286 -7.65 -4.75 9.92
CA GLN A 286 -8.95 -4.05 9.94
C GLN A 286 -9.64 -4.17 11.30
N GLU A 287 -9.46 -5.30 11.99
CA GLU A 287 -10.05 -5.53 13.32
C GLU A 287 -9.29 -4.81 14.46
N ILE A 288 -8.00 -4.54 14.27
CA ILE A 288 -7.21 -3.79 15.25
C ILE A 288 -7.69 -2.33 15.28
N GLN A 289 -8.05 -1.84 16.47
CA GLN A 289 -8.55 -0.48 16.68
C GLN A 289 -7.42 0.50 17.06
N PRO A 290 -7.50 1.79 16.65
CA PRO A 290 -6.62 2.83 17.19
C PRO A 290 -6.72 2.88 18.72
N PRO A 291 -5.63 3.15 19.46
CA PRO A 291 -4.38 3.81 19.05
C PRO A 291 -3.18 2.87 18.80
N GLU A 292 -3.42 1.65 18.31
CA GLU A 292 -2.34 0.67 18.11
C GLU A 292 -1.25 1.17 17.13
N PRO A 293 0.06 1.04 17.46
CA PRO A 293 1.14 1.60 16.64
C PRO A 293 1.25 1.03 15.21
N VAL A 294 0.70 -0.17 14.97
CA VAL A 294 0.74 -0.86 13.68
C VAL A 294 -0.18 -0.21 12.63
N ILE A 295 -1.22 0.49 13.08
CA ILE A 295 -2.18 1.22 12.25
C ILE A 295 -1.98 2.75 12.31
N ASP A 296 -1.03 3.21 13.10
CA ASP A 296 -0.68 4.63 13.23
C ASP A 296 -0.18 5.20 11.89
N PRO A 297 -0.94 6.11 11.25
CA PRO A 297 -0.57 6.66 9.94
C PRO A 297 0.68 7.53 10.00
N PHE A 298 0.96 8.19 11.14
CA PHE A 298 2.13 9.05 11.33
C PHE A 298 3.40 8.21 11.48
N ARG A 299 3.32 7.13 12.27
CA ARG A 299 4.43 6.16 12.39
C ARG A 299 4.75 5.51 11.05
N ALA A 300 3.73 5.15 10.27
CA ALA A 300 3.92 4.59 8.93
C ALA A 300 4.68 5.56 7.99
N GLN A 301 4.38 6.86 8.02
CA GLN A 301 5.14 7.84 7.23
C GLN A 301 6.59 7.98 7.72
N HIS A 302 6.82 7.98 9.03
CA HIS A 302 8.17 8.03 9.58
C HIS A 302 9.00 6.80 9.18
N GLN A 303 8.44 5.59 9.28
CA GLN A 303 9.11 4.36 8.85
C GLN A 303 9.43 4.37 7.35
N ARG A 304 8.51 4.89 6.51
CA ARG A 304 8.75 5.08 5.08
C ARG A 304 9.93 6.02 4.81
N VAL A 305 10.06 7.12 5.56
CA VAL A 305 11.21 8.03 5.45
C VAL A 305 12.52 7.32 5.81
N LEU A 306 12.57 6.56 6.92
CA LEU A 306 13.77 5.82 7.31
C LEU A 306 14.18 4.81 6.23
N ARG A 307 13.20 4.17 5.57
CA ARG A 307 13.47 3.29 4.43
C ARG A 307 14.03 4.05 3.23
N ILE A 308 13.45 5.19 2.85
CA ILE A 308 13.93 6.03 1.74
C ILE A 308 15.40 6.41 1.95
N ILE A 309 15.74 6.81 3.18
CA ILE A 309 17.11 7.14 3.56
C ILE A 309 18.03 5.91 3.45
N SER A 310 17.61 4.76 3.97
CA SER A 310 18.39 3.51 3.85
C SER A 310 18.61 3.11 2.38
N GLU A 311 17.65 3.40 1.49
CA GLU A 311 17.77 3.12 0.06
C GLU A 311 18.71 4.10 -0.65
N LEU A 312 18.71 5.38 -0.24
CA LEU A 312 19.68 6.37 -0.69
C LEU A 312 21.11 5.97 -0.28
N ASP A 313 21.30 5.48 0.95
CA ASP A 313 22.59 5.00 1.44
C ASP A 313 23.07 3.75 0.68
N ALA A 314 22.17 2.80 0.46
CA ALA A 314 22.46 1.59 -0.33
C ALA A 314 22.80 1.94 -1.79
N TYR A 315 22.12 2.93 -2.37
CA TYR A 315 22.44 3.43 -3.71
C TYR A 315 23.81 4.10 -3.76
N SER A 316 24.09 4.98 -2.80
CA SER A 316 25.36 5.72 -2.74
C SER A 316 26.55 4.79 -2.52
N SER A 317 26.37 3.76 -1.69
CA SER A 317 27.36 2.69 -1.52
C SER A 317 27.58 1.92 -2.81
N SER A 318 26.52 1.63 -3.57
CA SER A 318 26.64 0.94 -4.87
C SER A 318 27.31 1.79 -5.96
N LEU A 319 27.30 3.12 -5.85
CA LEU A 319 28.04 3.98 -6.78
C LEU A 319 29.57 3.83 -6.63
N GLN A 320 30.03 3.37 -5.48
CA GLN A 320 31.45 3.12 -5.21
C GLN A 320 31.92 1.76 -5.74
N ASP A 321 30.99 0.86 -6.10
CA ASP A 321 31.26 -0.49 -6.59
C ASP A 321 30.72 -0.68 -8.04
N PRO A 322 31.61 -0.76 -9.05
CA PRO A 322 31.21 -0.95 -10.45
C PRO A 322 30.39 -2.21 -10.70
N GLU A 323 30.63 -3.30 -9.97
CA GLU A 323 29.91 -4.57 -10.14
C GLU A 323 28.48 -4.45 -9.60
N ALA A 324 28.31 -3.85 -8.41
CA ALA A 324 26.99 -3.57 -7.84
C ALA A 324 26.16 -2.63 -8.71
N LEU A 325 26.80 -1.63 -9.32
CA LEU A 325 26.13 -0.68 -10.21
C LEU A 325 25.66 -1.38 -11.49
N GLN A 326 26.49 -2.27 -12.06
CA GLN A 326 26.12 -3.06 -13.24
C GLN A 326 25.01 -4.07 -12.93
N ALA A 327 25.06 -4.75 -11.78
CA ALA A 327 24.00 -5.66 -11.34
C ALA A 327 22.64 -4.94 -11.21
N ARG A 328 22.61 -3.71 -10.67
CA ARG A 328 21.39 -2.90 -10.58
C ARG A 328 20.81 -2.49 -11.93
N ARG A 329 21.66 -2.21 -12.93
CA ARG A 329 21.18 -1.93 -14.30
C ARG A 329 20.53 -3.16 -14.94
N ILE A 330 21.14 -4.33 -14.75
CA ILE A 330 20.67 -5.61 -15.33
C ILE A 330 19.35 -6.07 -14.68
N GLU A 331 19.09 -5.76 -13.41
CA GLU A 331 17.86 -6.13 -12.69
C GLU A 331 16.57 -5.38 -13.12
N GLY A 332 16.56 -4.69 -14.27
CA GLY A 332 15.35 -4.03 -14.78
C GLY A 332 14.90 -2.79 -14.01
N LYS A 333 15.77 -2.24 -13.13
CA LYS A 333 15.49 -1.06 -12.29
C LYS A 333 15.72 0.27 -13.02
N GLU A 334 16.13 0.26 -14.29
CA GLU A 334 16.35 1.49 -15.09
C GLU A 334 15.04 2.25 -15.35
N ALA A 335 13.92 1.52 -15.38
CA ALA A 335 12.57 2.06 -15.50
C ALA A 335 12.19 3.14 -14.48
N GLU A 336 12.66 2.95 -13.23
CA GLU A 336 12.26 3.73 -12.06
C GLU A 336 13.26 4.87 -11.74
N GLY A 337 14.25 5.09 -12.60
CA GLY A 337 15.27 6.11 -12.40
C GLY A 337 16.20 5.89 -11.18
N PRO A 338 17.14 6.83 -10.97
CA PRO A 338 18.15 6.74 -9.91
C PRO A 338 17.59 7.02 -8.51
N ARG A 339 18.07 6.31 -7.48
CA ARG A 339 17.77 6.54 -6.05
C ARG A 339 18.66 7.62 -5.45
N ASN A 340 18.74 8.76 -6.11
CA ASN A 340 19.61 9.87 -5.73
C ASN A 340 18.97 10.78 -4.67
N VAL A 341 19.70 11.83 -4.28
CA VAL A 341 19.26 12.79 -3.25
C VAL A 341 17.98 13.52 -3.66
N SER A 342 17.82 13.87 -4.94
CA SER A 342 16.61 14.58 -5.40
C SER A 342 15.35 13.70 -5.31
N TRP A 343 15.45 12.42 -5.67
CA TRP A 343 14.38 11.45 -5.45
C TRP A 343 14.04 11.32 -3.96
N ALA A 344 15.06 11.11 -3.11
CA ALA A 344 14.85 10.95 -1.68
C ALA A 344 14.19 12.18 -1.05
N ALA A 345 14.66 13.38 -1.39
CA ALA A 345 14.09 14.64 -0.92
C ALA A 345 12.62 14.81 -1.34
N ALA A 346 12.29 14.52 -2.60
CA ALA A 346 10.91 14.58 -3.07
C ALA A 346 10.00 13.62 -2.28
N GLN A 347 10.42 12.36 -2.10
CA GLN A 347 9.64 11.36 -1.35
C GLN A 347 9.49 11.72 0.13
N ILE A 348 10.52 12.28 0.77
CA ILE A 348 10.44 12.75 2.16
C ILE A 348 9.48 13.94 2.27
N GLN A 349 9.53 14.90 1.35
CA GLN A 349 8.58 16.01 1.30
C GLN A 349 7.14 15.54 1.11
N HIS A 350 6.91 14.50 0.30
CA HIS A 350 5.60 13.87 0.16
C HIS A 350 5.10 13.26 1.49
N CYS A 351 5.98 12.59 2.24
CA CYS A 351 5.63 12.05 3.56
C CYS A 351 5.27 13.17 4.55
N VAL A 352 6.05 14.26 4.58
CA VAL A 352 5.79 15.42 5.45
C VAL A 352 4.48 16.12 5.09
N ARG A 353 4.22 16.37 3.80
CA ARG A 353 2.96 16.97 3.33
C ARG A 353 1.75 16.11 3.67
N ARG A 354 1.90 14.78 3.58
CA ARG A 354 0.85 13.85 4.00
C ARG A 354 0.57 13.95 5.48
N ILE A 355 1.59 14.04 6.34
CA ILE A 355 1.42 14.26 7.78
C ILE A 355 0.70 15.61 8.03
N GLU A 356 1.14 16.68 7.35
CA GLU A 356 0.54 18.01 7.46
C GLU A 356 -0.96 18.00 7.12
N LYS A 357 -1.34 17.35 6.01
CA LYS A 357 -2.74 17.17 5.60
C LYS A 357 -3.56 16.36 6.62
N LEU A 358 -2.96 15.32 7.22
CA LEU A 358 -3.61 14.55 8.28
C LEU A 358 -3.83 15.40 9.55
N ILE A 359 -2.90 16.31 9.88
CA ILE A 359 -3.04 17.24 11.01
C ILE A 359 -4.09 18.31 10.73
N ALA A 360 -4.12 18.84 9.51
CA ALA A 360 -5.02 19.92 9.10
C ALA A 360 -6.49 19.50 8.93
N ARG A 361 -6.84 18.23 9.17
CA ARG A 361 -8.21 17.72 9.01
C ARG A 361 -9.21 18.57 9.81
N GLY A 362 -10.11 19.24 9.09
CA GLY A 362 -11.00 20.27 9.63
C GLY A 362 -12.29 19.77 10.30
N ALA A 363 -12.70 18.52 10.08
CA ALA A 363 -13.99 18.01 10.58
C ALA A 363 -13.91 17.42 12.00
N SER A 364 -12.74 17.00 12.47
CA SER A 364 -12.53 16.48 13.82
C SER A 364 -11.12 16.77 14.28
N PRO A 365 -10.95 17.42 15.45
CA PRO A 365 -9.62 17.69 15.98
C PRO A 365 -8.93 16.35 16.29
N LEU A 366 -7.63 16.27 15.95
CA LEU A 366 -6.81 15.12 16.33
C LEU A 366 -6.86 14.91 17.86
N THR A 367 -6.95 13.65 18.26
CA THR A 367 -6.83 13.23 19.66
C THR A 367 -5.43 13.56 20.22
N ALA A 368 -5.29 13.63 21.55
CA ALA A 368 -4.00 13.94 22.18
C ALA A 368 -2.89 12.94 21.78
N TRP A 369 -3.23 11.64 21.67
CA TRP A 369 -2.29 10.62 21.19
C TRP A 369 -1.90 10.86 19.72
N GLU A 370 -2.86 11.17 18.83
CA GLU A 370 -2.59 11.42 17.41
C GLU A 370 -1.65 12.61 17.23
N ARG A 371 -1.91 13.69 17.98
CA ARG A 371 -1.05 14.90 18.00
C ARG A 371 0.36 14.56 18.48
N SER A 372 0.47 13.77 19.55
CA SER A 372 1.78 13.32 20.04
C SER A 372 2.49 12.40 19.05
N SER A 373 1.78 11.54 18.31
CA SER A 373 2.39 10.67 17.31
C SER A 373 2.83 11.44 16.07
N ALA A 374 2.01 12.37 15.60
CA ALA A 374 2.35 13.28 14.52
C ALA A 374 3.60 14.10 14.83
N ALA A 375 3.69 14.68 16.04
CA ALA A 375 4.87 15.40 16.49
C ALA A 375 6.11 14.49 16.56
N ARG A 376 5.97 13.27 17.13
CA ARG A 376 7.06 12.28 17.17
C ARG A 376 7.58 11.93 15.78
N ALA A 377 6.67 11.70 14.82
CA ALA A 377 7.03 11.39 13.44
C ALA A 377 7.77 12.55 12.77
N LEU A 378 7.29 13.79 12.91
CA LEU A 378 7.93 14.98 12.32
C LEU A 378 9.31 15.26 12.93
N VAL A 379 9.44 15.17 14.26
CA VAL A 379 10.73 15.33 14.97
C VAL A 379 11.69 14.21 14.56
N GLY A 380 11.23 12.97 14.48
CA GLY A 380 12.02 11.83 14.02
C GLY A 380 12.52 11.98 12.58
N ILE A 381 11.64 12.44 11.67
CA ILE A 381 12.00 12.75 10.27
C ILE A 381 13.06 13.85 10.22
N LEU A 382 12.85 14.96 10.94
CA LEU A 382 13.82 16.07 10.98
C LEU A 382 15.16 15.59 11.53
N LYS A 383 15.14 14.84 12.63
CA LYS A 383 16.34 14.25 13.23
C LYS A 383 17.08 13.37 12.24
N ALA A 384 16.38 12.46 11.54
CA ALA A 384 16.99 11.59 10.55
C ALA A 384 17.67 12.40 9.44
N VAL A 385 16.97 13.38 8.85
CA VAL A 385 17.55 14.25 7.80
C VAL A 385 18.78 15.02 8.29
N VAL A 386 18.72 15.59 9.50
CA VAL A 386 19.85 16.34 10.09
C VAL A 386 21.06 15.44 10.37
N HIS A 387 20.84 14.21 10.85
CA HIS A 387 21.93 13.25 11.06
C HIS A 387 22.53 12.75 9.74
N HIS A 388 21.77 12.77 8.64
CA HIS A 388 22.24 12.48 7.28
C HIS A 388 22.83 13.71 6.56
N ASN A 389 23.55 14.56 7.29
CA ASN A 389 24.39 15.62 6.70
C ASN A 389 25.74 15.04 6.23
N ILE A 390 25.73 14.20 5.20
CA ILE A 390 26.90 13.53 4.65
C ILE A 390 27.05 13.88 3.17
N GLU A 391 28.21 14.39 2.76
CA GLU A 391 28.54 14.63 1.35
C GLU A 391 29.07 13.36 0.66
N SER A 392 28.35 12.24 0.81
CA SER A 392 28.76 10.94 0.26
C SER A 392 27.96 10.51 -0.96
N HIS A 393 26.91 11.26 -1.32
CA HIS A 393 26.02 10.87 -2.40
C HIS A 393 26.56 11.33 -3.76
N GLY A 394 26.26 10.59 -4.83
CA GLY A 394 26.69 10.95 -6.19
C GLY A 394 25.94 12.18 -6.72
N GLY A 395 26.63 13.09 -7.42
CA GLY A 395 26.03 14.31 -7.93
C GLY A 395 27.05 15.35 -8.39
N ASN A 396 26.60 16.41 -9.09
CA ASN A 396 27.48 17.47 -9.58
C ASN A 396 27.50 18.69 -8.64
N THR A 397 26.39 18.96 -7.96
CA THR A 397 26.25 20.07 -7.01
C THR A 397 26.25 19.59 -5.57
N THR A 398 26.48 20.49 -4.61
CA THR A 398 26.39 20.15 -3.17
C THR A 398 24.99 19.67 -2.80
N ASP A 399 23.94 20.22 -3.42
CA ASP A 399 22.54 19.78 -3.24
C ASP A 399 22.30 18.35 -3.73
N ASP A 400 22.92 17.96 -4.84
CA ASP A 400 22.82 16.59 -5.36
C ASP A 400 23.53 15.57 -4.46
N ARG A 401 24.47 16.03 -3.64
CA ARG A 401 25.35 15.18 -2.82
C ARG A 401 24.94 15.09 -1.37
N ASN A 402 24.02 15.94 -0.90
CA ASN A 402 23.71 16.08 0.51
C ASN A 402 22.21 16.35 0.73
N LEU A 403 21.52 15.38 1.34
CA LEU A 403 20.09 15.44 1.63
C LEU A 403 19.72 16.59 2.56
N PHE A 404 20.57 16.86 3.56
CA PHE A 404 20.36 17.96 4.50
C PHE A 404 20.38 19.31 3.77
N MET A 405 21.33 19.50 2.85
CA MET A 405 21.47 20.77 2.12
C MET A 405 20.25 21.06 1.25
N LEU A 406 19.73 20.04 0.55
CA LEU A 406 18.58 20.19 -0.32
C LEU A 406 17.27 20.45 0.45
N LEU A 407 17.08 19.82 1.60
CA LEU A 407 15.83 19.96 2.37
C LEU A 407 15.83 21.16 3.33
N VAL A 408 16.97 21.46 3.96
CA VAL A 408 17.06 22.43 5.06
C VAL A 408 18.17 23.46 4.84
N GLY A 409 19.35 23.03 4.40
CA GLY A 409 20.58 23.84 4.48
C GLY A 409 20.67 25.02 3.51
N ASN A 410 20.34 24.83 2.23
CA ASN A 410 20.57 25.85 1.20
C ASN A 410 19.42 26.87 1.06
N HIS A 411 18.19 26.42 1.29
CA HIS A 411 17.00 27.25 1.15
C HIS A 411 16.05 27.04 2.32
N ASP A 412 15.42 28.12 2.78
CA ASP A 412 14.35 28.02 3.76
C ASP A 412 13.08 27.54 3.05
N THR A 413 12.91 26.23 3.03
CA THR A 413 11.73 25.56 2.48
C THR A 413 10.58 25.45 3.50
N GLY A 414 10.80 25.88 4.75
CA GLY A 414 9.89 25.61 5.84
C GLY A 414 9.77 24.11 6.17
N PHE A 415 10.76 23.29 5.83
CA PHE A 415 10.76 21.83 6.05
C PHE A 415 10.30 21.48 7.47
N VAL A 416 9.24 20.67 7.59
CA VAL A 416 8.49 20.28 8.81
C VAL A 416 7.92 21.40 9.68
N PHE A 417 8.32 22.66 9.48
CA PHE A 417 7.96 23.77 10.35
C PHE A 417 6.45 24.03 10.37
N SER A 418 5.79 24.10 9.21
CA SER A 418 4.34 24.36 9.12
C SER A 418 3.52 23.30 9.86
N ALA A 419 3.91 22.03 9.71
CA ALA A 419 3.26 20.91 10.38
C ALA A 419 3.48 20.92 11.89
N LEU A 420 4.71 21.18 12.36
CA LEU A 420 5.01 21.31 13.79
C LEU A 420 4.35 22.54 14.42
N ASP A 421 4.14 23.61 13.65
CA ASP A 421 3.48 24.82 14.12
C ASP A 421 2.02 24.58 14.53
N MET A 422 1.35 23.63 13.88
CA MET A 422 0.01 23.20 14.26
C MET A 422 -0.02 22.36 15.55
N LEU A 423 1.15 21.98 16.08
CA LEU A 423 1.34 21.05 17.21
C LEU A 423 2.07 21.72 18.40
N VAL A 424 1.91 23.03 18.58
CA VAL A 424 2.57 23.81 19.66
C VAL A 424 2.27 23.31 21.08
N ASP A 425 1.19 22.56 21.28
CA ASP A 425 0.80 21.95 22.55
C ASP A 425 1.67 20.74 22.94
N GLN A 426 2.43 20.17 22.01
CA GLN A 426 3.24 18.96 22.21
C GLN A 426 4.60 19.26 22.87
N SER A 427 4.57 19.89 24.05
CA SER A 427 5.73 20.40 24.78
C SER A 427 6.75 19.33 25.22
N GLN A 428 6.40 18.04 25.18
CA GLN A 428 7.30 16.93 25.51
C GLN A 428 8.47 16.76 24.53
N PHE A 429 8.40 17.34 23.32
CA PHE A 429 9.46 17.25 22.31
C PHE A 429 10.42 18.45 22.30
N ILE A 430 10.30 19.38 23.25
CA ILE A 430 11.13 20.60 23.30
C ILE A 430 12.62 20.28 23.41
N GLU A 431 13.01 19.36 24.31
CA GLU A 431 14.42 19.00 24.53
C GLU A 431 15.05 18.40 23.26
N GLU A 432 14.32 17.50 22.59
CA GLU A 432 14.81 16.88 21.34
C GLU A 432 14.92 17.91 20.19
N LEU A 433 14.00 18.88 20.12
CA LEU A 433 14.09 19.97 19.15
C LEU A 433 15.28 20.90 19.44
N GLU A 434 15.63 21.12 20.71
CA GLU A 434 16.81 21.90 21.09
C GLU A 434 18.11 21.20 20.69
N ASP A 435 18.22 19.90 20.93
CA ASP A 435 19.36 19.09 20.47
C ASP A 435 19.52 19.14 18.95
N ILE A 436 18.40 19.08 18.21
CA ILE A 436 18.39 19.22 16.75
C ILE A 436 18.83 20.64 16.35
N MET A 437 18.37 21.68 17.05
CA MET A 437 18.74 23.07 16.77
C MET A 437 20.25 23.33 16.95
N ASP A 438 20.89 22.69 17.92
CA ASP A 438 22.33 22.75 18.10
C ASP A 438 23.08 22.14 16.91
N LEU A 439 22.58 21.02 16.37
CA LEU A 439 23.11 20.40 15.16
C LEU A 439 22.90 21.30 13.93
N LEU A 440 21.70 21.87 13.77
CA LEU A 440 21.38 22.81 12.68
C LEU A 440 22.31 24.03 12.69
N GLY A 441 22.63 24.56 13.88
CA GLY A 441 23.58 25.66 14.04
C GLY A 441 25.00 25.30 13.61
N ARG A 442 25.43 24.05 13.84
CA ARG A 442 26.75 23.54 13.39
C ARG A 442 26.79 23.28 11.89
N PHE A 443 25.69 22.81 11.31
CA PHE A 443 25.59 22.44 9.90
C PHE A 443 25.26 23.62 8.97
N GLY A 444 24.93 24.78 9.53
CA GLY A 444 24.75 26.01 8.76
C GLY A 444 23.35 26.15 8.14
N ALA A 445 22.30 25.81 8.89
CA ALA A 445 20.93 26.06 8.42
C ALA A 445 20.65 27.57 8.19
N PRO A 446 19.74 27.94 7.27
CA PRO A 446 19.38 29.32 6.99
C PRO A 446 18.93 30.05 8.26
N ALA A 447 19.37 31.30 8.42
CA ALA A 447 19.07 32.09 9.62
C ALA A 447 17.56 32.27 9.84
N SER A 448 16.77 32.36 8.76
CA SER A 448 15.31 32.45 8.80
C SER A 448 14.69 31.15 9.34
N TYR A 449 15.11 29.99 8.84
CA TYR A 449 14.64 28.68 9.32
C TYR A 449 14.97 28.49 10.81
N ALA A 450 16.21 28.79 11.21
CA ALA A 450 16.62 28.71 12.60
C ALA A 450 15.86 29.70 13.51
N ALA A 451 15.52 30.89 13.02
CA ALA A 451 14.69 31.85 13.75
C ALA A 451 13.25 31.34 13.94
N ASN A 452 12.66 30.77 12.88
CA ASN A 452 11.32 30.18 12.90
C ASN A 452 11.24 29.03 13.92
N MET A 453 12.19 28.09 13.89
CA MET A 453 12.24 26.98 14.85
C MET A 453 12.43 27.46 16.30
N ARG A 454 13.25 28.48 16.56
CA ARG A 454 13.36 29.07 17.92
C ARG A 454 12.06 29.73 18.38
N SER A 455 11.35 30.40 17.47
CA SER A 455 10.02 30.98 17.75
C SER A 455 8.99 29.89 18.08
N LEU A 456 9.01 28.77 17.35
CA LEU A 456 8.20 27.59 17.65
C LEU A 456 8.48 27.03 19.05
N ILE A 457 9.74 26.77 19.40
CA ILE A 457 10.13 26.27 20.73
C ILE A 457 9.65 27.23 21.83
N THR A 458 9.78 28.55 21.62
CA THR A 458 9.32 29.56 22.57
C THR A 458 7.80 29.52 22.79
N ARG A 459 7.03 29.28 21.72
CA ARG A 459 5.58 29.10 21.80
C ARG A 459 5.19 27.79 22.51
N MET A 460 5.89 26.69 22.23
CA MET A 460 5.68 25.41 22.91
C MET A 460 5.91 25.53 24.43
N ARG A 461 6.94 26.27 24.84
CA ARG A 461 7.21 26.56 26.27
C ARG A 461 6.11 27.41 26.91
N SER A 462 5.62 28.43 26.20
CA SER A 462 4.52 29.27 26.67
C SER A 462 3.24 28.44 26.89
N TYR A 463 2.99 27.44 26.04
CA TYR A 463 1.86 26.52 26.19
C TYR A 463 1.99 25.62 27.43
N LYS A 464 3.21 25.11 27.71
CA LYS A 464 3.53 24.33 28.92
C LYS A 464 3.25 25.12 30.21
N GLY A 465 3.51 26.43 30.22
CA GLY A 465 3.26 27.30 31.38
C GLY A 465 1.80 27.76 31.55
N GLY A 466 0.95 27.60 30.54
CA GLY A 466 -0.44 28.11 30.55
C GLY A 466 -1.44 27.25 31.31
N TRP A 467 -1.18 25.94 31.46
CA TRP A 467 -2.08 25.02 32.16
C TRP A 467 -1.90 25.03 33.69
N ASP A 468 -0.71 25.35 34.19
CA ASP A 468 -0.41 25.30 35.63
C ASP A 468 -0.81 26.57 36.41
N VAL A 469 -1.20 27.67 35.75
CA VAL A 469 -1.42 28.96 36.42
C VAL A 469 -2.89 29.26 36.73
N ASN A 470 -3.86 28.49 36.21
CA ASN A 470 -5.29 28.83 36.39
C ASN A 470 -6.09 27.89 37.32
N SER A 471 -5.43 26.92 37.98
CA SER A 471 -6.08 25.98 38.94
C SER A 471 -5.87 26.30 40.42
N GLY A 472 -5.32 27.47 40.75
CA GLY A 472 -5.01 27.82 42.14
C GLY A 472 -5.06 29.32 42.45
N ASN A 473 -6.26 29.91 42.51
CA ASN A 473 -6.63 30.85 43.59
C ASN A 473 -8.02 31.47 43.36
N ARG A 474 -9.02 30.95 44.07
CA ARG A 474 -10.15 31.76 44.53
C ARG A 474 -10.34 31.51 46.03
N SER A 475 -10.49 32.61 46.77
CA SER A 475 -10.71 32.77 48.24
C SER A 475 -9.40 32.96 49.03
N ALA A 476 -9.17 34.02 49.81
CA ALA A 476 -10.05 35.04 50.38
C ALA A 476 -9.25 36.25 50.94
N GLY A 477 -9.89 37.44 50.98
CA GLY A 477 -9.57 38.61 51.84
C GLY A 477 -8.47 39.54 51.29
N GLY A 478 -8.76 40.71 50.72
CA GLY A 478 -9.24 41.94 51.39
C GLY A 478 -8.02 42.82 51.75
N SER A 479 -7.91 44.13 51.56
CA SER A 479 -8.77 45.23 51.12
C SER A 479 -7.86 46.48 50.97
N VAL A 480 -8.31 47.48 50.21
CA VAL A 480 -7.86 48.91 50.15
C VAL A 480 -6.55 49.19 49.40
N GLY A 481 -6.46 50.06 48.38
CA GLY A 481 -7.43 50.93 47.73
C GLY A 481 -6.78 51.83 46.64
N THR A 482 -7.64 52.49 45.85
CA THR A 482 -7.39 53.69 44.99
C THR A 482 -6.43 53.49 43.80
N ASP A 483 -6.61 53.96 42.57
CA ASP A 483 -7.52 54.85 41.84
C ASP A 483 -7.06 54.63 40.37
N SER A 484 -7.86 54.41 39.32
CA SER A 484 -8.56 55.43 38.53
C SER A 484 -8.66 54.91 37.08
N GLY A 485 -9.81 55.10 36.42
CA GLY A 485 -9.87 55.37 34.97
C GLY A 485 -10.50 54.35 34.01
N GLY A 486 -11.82 54.50 33.75
CA GLY A 486 -12.54 54.26 32.47
C GLY A 486 -12.73 52.80 32.02
N GLY A 487 -13.94 52.21 31.97
CA GLY A 487 -15.12 52.63 31.18
C GLY A 487 -14.85 52.35 29.69
N THR A 488 -15.46 51.41 28.97
CA THR A 488 -16.88 51.00 28.93
C THR A 488 -17.03 49.68 28.17
N HIS A 489 -17.92 48.82 28.66
CA HIS A 489 -18.46 47.64 27.97
C HIS A 489 -19.27 48.00 26.73
N ARG A 490 -19.25 47.13 25.69
CA ARG A 490 -20.47 46.57 25.09
C ARG A 490 -20.16 45.33 24.26
N SER A 491 -20.72 44.22 24.73
CA SER A 491 -21.12 43.05 23.95
C SER A 491 -22.08 43.44 22.82
N ASN A 492 -22.04 42.73 21.70
CA ASN A 492 -23.24 42.27 20.97
C ASN A 492 -22.85 41.31 19.83
N THR A 493 -23.29 40.08 19.97
CA THR A 493 -23.61 39.13 18.88
C THR A 493 -24.68 39.70 17.95
N PRO A 494 -24.77 39.22 16.71
CA PRO A 494 -26.08 39.02 16.08
C PRO A 494 -26.29 37.58 15.60
N VAL A 495 -27.56 37.20 15.63
CA VAL A 495 -28.18 35.93 15.22
C VAL A 495 -29.31 36.27 14.23
N LEU A 496 -29.57 35.37 13.27
CA LEU A 496 -30.67 35.30 12.26
C LEU A 496 -30.53 36.26 11.04
N ASP A 497 -30.95 35.94 9.82
CA ASP A 497 -31.97 35.00 9.36
C ASP A 497 -31.87 34.69 7.83
N GLU A 498 -32.65 33.68 7.44
CA GLU A 498 -32.98 33.14 6.12
C GLU A 498 -33.71 34.10 5.14
N ARG A 499 -33.54 33.81 3.83
CA ARG A 499 -34.47 34.00 2.67
C ARG A 499 -34.76 35.41 2.11
N ALA A 500 -34.38 35.60 0.84
CA ALA A 500 -35.23 35.99 -0.32
C ALA A 500 -34.30 36.22 -1.56
N LEU A 501 -34.39 35.40 -2.62
CA LEU A 501 -35.11 35.64 -3.89
C LEU A 501 -34.67 36.88 -4.70
N GLY A 502 -34.32 36.63 -5.97
CA GLY A 502 -34.10 37.63 -7.04
C GLY A 502 -33.02 37.16 -8.02
N GLU A 503 -33.34 36.26 -8.96
CA GLU A 503 -33.62 36.61 -10.36
C GLU A 503 -32.63 37.65 -10.93
N HIS A 504 -31.72 37.23 -11.83
CA HIS A 504 -31.42 37.93 -13.09
C HIS A 504 -30.44 37.12 -13.97
N SER A 505 -30.90 36.83 -15.18
CA SER A 505 -30.18 36.46 -16.40
C SER A 505 -30.96 37.12 -17.56
N PRO A 506 -30.48 37.22 -18.82
CA PRO A 506 -29.13 37.07 -19.39
C PRO A 506 -28.75 38.34 -20.25
N PRO A 507 -27.75 38.30 -21.17
CA PRO A 507 -28.02 37.78 -22.51
C PRO A 507 -26.86 37.04 -23.23
N SER A 508 -27.30 36.20 -24.15
CA SER A 508 -26.62 35.40 -25.18
C SER A 508 -26.10 36.18 -26.41
N LYS A 509 -25.10 35.60 -27.11
CA LYS A 509 -24.86 35.47 -28.58
C LYS A 509 -23.33 35.25 -28.80
N SER A 510 -22.79 34.45 -29.72
CA SER A 510 -23.30 33.72 -30.88
C SER A 510 -22.17 32.83 -31.47
N ALA A 511 -22.55 31.62 -31.92
CA ALA A 511 -22.13 30.85 -33.10
C ALA A 511 -20.71 30.94 -33.69
N SER A 512 -20.10 29.77 -33.96
CA SER A 512 -19.80 29.28 -35.33
C SER A 512 -19.30 27.83 -35.33
N ALA A 513 -19.95 26.98 -36.13
CA ALA A 513 -19.44 25.69 -36.62
C ALA A 513 -18.45 25.94 -37.80
N PRO A 514 -17.74 24.93 -38.35
CA PRO A 514 -18.41 24.04 -39.32
C PRO A 514 -17.85 22.60 -39.49
N THR A 515 -18.72 21.76 -40.08
CA THR A 515 -18.51 20.69 -41.08
C THR A 515 -17.55 19.50 -40.87
N SER A 516 -18.20 18.34 -40.97
CA SER A 516 -17.77 16.98 -41.31
C SER A 516 -16.88 16.82 -42.55
N VAL A 517 -15.93 15.88 -42.49
CA VAL A 517 -15.53 15.03 -43.62
C VAL A 517 -15.20 13.62 -43.12
N SER A 518 -15.87 12.64 -43.72
CA SER A 518 -15.68 11.19 -43.67
C SER A 518 -14.39 10.75 -44.37
N ASP A 519 -13.69 9.75 -43.83
CA ASP A 519 -13.14 8.66 -44.65
C ASP A 519 -12.60 7.51 -43.79
N SER A 520 -13.20 6.33 -43.98
CA SER A 520 -12.68 5.04 -43.54
C SER A 520 -11.63 4.54 -44.55
N PRO A 521 -10.65 3.76 -44.09
CA PRO A 521 -10.50 2.48 -44.76
C PRO A 521 -10.36 1.31 -43.77
N SER A 522 -11.22 0.33 -44.02
CA SER A 522 -11.12 -1.06 -43.63
C SER A 522 -9.76 -1.67 -44.00
N GLY A 523 -9.04 -2.14 -43.00
CA GLY A 523 -7.87 -3.00 -43.16
C GLY A 523 -7.87 -4.06 -42.06
N ALA A 524 -8.28 -5.28 -42.40
CA ALA A 524 -8.10 -6.45 -41.55
C ALA A 524 -6.62 -6.84 -41.51
N PRO A 525 -6.06 -7.20 -40.34
CA PRO A 525 -4.87 -8.03 -40.31
C PRO A 525 -5.23 -9.47 -39.91
N SER A 526 -4.70 -10.37 -40.72
CA SER A 526 -4.66 -11.81 -40.59
C SER A 526 -4.19 -12.29 -39.21
N ALA A 527 -4.77 -13.43 -38.80
CA ALA A 527 -4.37 -14.21 -37.66
C ALA A 527 -2.87 -14.56 -37.72
N ALA A 528 -2.08 -13.94 -36.85
CA ALA A 528 -0.77 -14.43 -36.46
C ALA A 528 -0.94 -15.06 -35.07
N THR A 529 -0.68 -16.37 -35.00
CA THR A 529 -0.51 -17.15 -33.78
C THR A 529 0.61 -16.52 -32.96
N ALA A 530 0.24 -15.73 -31.94
CA ALA A 530 1.15 -15.27 -30.92
C ALA A 530 1.17 -16.32 -29.80
N ASP A 531 2.37 -16.79 -29.51
CA ASP A 531 2.73 -17.58 -28.35
C ASP A 531 2.45 -16.70 -27.11
N ASP A 532 1.31 -16.93 -26.46
CA ASP A 532 0.94 -16.25 -25.22
C ASP A 532 1.93 -16.71 -24.13
N GLY A 533 2.80 -15.79 -23.72
CA GLY A 533 3.60 -15.94 -22.51
C GLY A 533 2.68 -16.20 -21.32
N LEU A 534 2.58 -17.49 -20.96
CA LEU A 534 1.81 -18.02 -19.85
C LEU A 534 2.35 -17.43 -18.55
N PHE A 535 1.65 -16.44 -18.01
CA PHE A 535 1.66 -16.15 -16.58
C PHE A 535 0.41 -16.83 -15.98
N LEU A 536 0.67 -17.89 -15.20
CA LEU A 536 -0.23 -18.57 -14.25
C LEU A 536 -1.60 -19.04 -14.78
N THR A 537 -1.64 -20.27 -15.31
CA THR A 537 -2.73 -21.18 -14.92
C THR A 537 -2.44 -21.69 -13.51
N PRO A 538 -3.39 -21.69 -12.57
CA PRO A 538 -3.19 -22.35 -11.28
C PRO A 538 -2.86 -23.83 -11.52
N GLU A 539 -1.74 -24.32 -10.99
CA GLU A 539 -1.51 -25.77 -10.95
C GLU A 539 -2.61 -26.40 -10.08
N LEU A 540 -3.55 -27.09 -10.74
CA LEU A 540 -4.42 -28.03 -10.05
C LEU A 540 -3.54 -29.11 -9.42
N PRO A 541 -3.79 -29.52 -8.15
CA PRO A 541 -3.04 -30.61 -7.55
C PRO A 541 -3.12 -31.85 -8.45
N ALA A 542 -1.99 -32.55 -8.61
CA ALA A 542 -1.73 -33.65 -9.54
C ALA A 542 -2.54 -34.96 -9.25
N SER A 543 -3.81 -34.84 -8.87
CA SER A 543 -4.70 -35.94 -8.53
C SER A 543 -6.07 -35.77 -9.20
N ALA A 544 -6.10 -35.49 -10.52
CA ALA A 544 -7.36 -35.47 -11.26
C ALA A 544 -7.22 -35.73 -12.77
N THR A 545 -6.38 -36.67 -13.21
CA THR A 545 -6.45 -37.19 -14.59
C THR A 545 -6.21 -38.70 -14.63
N ARG A 546 -7.25 -39.47 -14.31
CA ARG A 546 -7.32 -40.88 -14.72
C ARG A 546 -8.77 -41.37 -14.83
N ARG A 547 -9.28 -41.43 -16.06
CA ARG A 547 -10.33 -42.34 -16.58
C ARG A 547 -10.50 -42.04 -18.07
N GLY A 548 -9.87 -42.82 -18.95
CA GLY A 548 -10.55 -43.87 -19.74
C GLY A 548 -10.53 -43.41 -21.22
N ASN A 549 -10.35 -44.22 -22.26
CA ASN A 549 -10.53 -45.66 -22.47
C ASN A 549 -9.76 -46.10 -23.75
N PRO A 550 -9.69 -47.40 -24.07
CA PRO A 550 -8.72 -47.99 -25.00
C PRO A 550 -9.29 -48.32 -26.39
N ARG A 551 -8.38 -48.47 -27.36
CA ARG A 551 -8.43 -49.28 -28.61
C ARG A 551 -7.02 -49.12 -29.22
N GLY A 552 -6.13 -50.10 -29.36
CA GLY A 552 -6.30 -51.51 -29.68
C GLY A 552 -5.94 -51.72 -31.15
N ARG A 553 -4.64 -51.92 -31.49
CA ARG A 553 -4.22 -52.81 -32.60
C ARG A 553 -2.72 -53.08 -32.60
N ALA A 554 -2.42 -54.31 -32.99
CA ALA A 554 -1.18 -55.08 -32.91
C ALA A 554 -0.02 -54.63 -33.82
N GLY A 555 1.19 -55.09 -33.49
CA GLY A 555 2.33 -55.17 -34.42
C GLY A 555 3.67 -55.46 -33.70
N PRO A 556 4.35 -56.60 -33.93
CA PRO A 556 5.43 -57.09 -33.07
C PRO A 556 6.84 -56.86 -33.64
N ALA A 557 7.86 -56.95 -32.75
CA ALA A 557 9.04 -57.81 -32.87
C ALA A 557 10.36 -57.16 -32.37
N ASN A 558 11.17 -58.04 -31.75
CA ASN A 558 12.61 -57.98 -31.49
C ASN A 558 13.13 -57.02 -30.42
N SER A 559 14.17 -57.34 -29.64
CA SER A 559 14.85 -58.56 -29.21
C SER A 559 16.03 -58.07 -28.37
N ARG A 560 16.43 -58.84 -27.33
CA ARG A 560 17.76 -58.80 -26.67
C ARG A 560 18.02 -57.53 -25.82
N SER A 561 18.73 -57.54 -24.70
CA SER A 561 19.56 -58.54 -24.02
C SER A 561 20.03 -57.91 -22.71
N ARG A 562 20.10 -58.72 -21.63
CA ARG A 562 21.11 -58.76 -20.54
C ARG A 562 21.59 -57.41 -19.95
N GLY A 563 21.62 -57.19 -18.63
CA GLY A 563 21.51 -58.07 -17.49
C GLY A 563 22.20 -57.42 -16.28
N ARG A 564 21.94 -57.98 -15.09
CA ARG A 564 22.76 -58.04 -13.85
C ARG A 564 23.51 -56.75 -13.41
N GLY A 565 23.40 -56.26 -12.18
CA GLY A 565 22.86 -56.82 -10.95
C GLY A 565 23.33 -55.96 -9.75
N ARG A 566 22.72 -56.25 -8.58
CA ARG A 566 23.18 -56.10 -7.17
C ARG A 566 24.47 -55.28 -6.95
N GLY A 567 24.57 -54.34 -6.02
CA GLY A 567 23.75 -54.03 -4.85
C GLY A 567 24.65 -53.59 -3.67
N ILE A 568 24.02 -52.94 -2.70
CA ILE A 568 24.24 -53.10 -1.24
C ILE A 568 25.43 -52.32 -0.60
N THR A 569 24.99 -51.37 0.25
CA THR A 569 25.43 -50.96 1.61
C THR A 569 26.52 -49.93 1.90
N SER A 570 26.05 -48.95 2.71
CA SER A 570 26.57 -48.44 3.99
C SER A 570 27.80 -47.51 4.02
N ASP A 571 27.54 -46.23 4.34
CA ASP A 571 27.80 -45.58 5.66
C ASP A 571 28.92 -46.13 6.57
N PRO A 572 29.44 -45.35 7.55
CA PRO A 572 29.54 -43.88 7.65
C PRO A 572 30.88 -43.40 8.27
N SER A 573 30.97 -42.08 8.44
CA SER A 573 31.60 -41.38 9.58
C SER A 573 33.10 -41.05 9.58
N SER A 574 33.34 -39.76 9.82
CA SER A 574 34.11 -39.19 10.94
C SER A 574 35.41 -38.44 10.63
N THR A 575 35.51 -37.30 11.33
CA THR A 575 36.71 -36.60 11.82
C THR A 575 37.57 -35.84 10.81
N ALA A 576 37.56 -34.50 10.87
CA ALA A 576 38.32 -33.62 11.78
C ALA A 576 39.75 -33.35 11.28
N GLY A 577 40.15 -32.08 11.20
CA GLY A 577 41.55 -31.75 10.97
C GLY A 577 41.79 -30.31 10.52
N ALA A 578 42.11 -29.45 11.48
CA ALA A 578 42.50 -28.06 11.30
C ALA A 578 43.98 -27.89 10.89
N LYS A 579 44.30 -26.65 10.45
CA LYS A 579 45.62 -25.97 10.37
C LYS A 579 46.49 -26.28 9.14
N ARG A 580 46.85 -25.24 8.37
CA ARG A 580 48.03 -24.38 8.58
C ARG A 580 48.17 -23.33 7.47
N SER A 581 48.60 -22.16 7.91
CA SER A 581 49.27 -21.08 7.20
C SER A 581 50.51 -21.53 6.41
N VAL A 582 50.72 -21.02 5.20
CA VAL A 582 52.05 -20.77 4.63
C VAL A 582 52.00 -19.54 3.72
N SER A 583 52.78 -18.54 4.11
CA SER A 583 53.30 -17.42 3.33
C SER A 583 54.30 -17.90 2.28
N GLY A 584 54.21 -17.39 1.05
CA GLY A 584 55.23 -17.61 0.02
C GLY A 584 55.25 -16.43 -0.95
N GLY A 585 56.32 -15.65 -0.90
CA GLY A 585 56.57 -14.54 -1.81
C GLY A 585 56.95 -14.99 -3.21
N GLY A 586 56.72 -14.10 -4.17
CA GLY A 586 57.17 -14.22 -5.55
C GLY A 586 57.31 -12.84 -6.17
N GLN A 587 58.51 -12.26 -6.05
CA GLN A 587 59.01 -11.31 -7.03
C GLN A 587 59.17 -12.03 -8.37
N ASP A 588 58.81 -11.38 -9.48
CA ASP A 588 59.78 -10.95 -10.50
C ASP A 588 59.08 -10.66 -11.86
N ARG A 589 59.66 -9.68 -12.57
CA ARG A 589 59.59 -9.39 -14.02
C ARG A 589 58.49 -8.49 -14.54
N GLY A 590 58.90 -7.25 -14.75
CA GLY A 590 58.15 -6.27 -15.51
C GLY A 590 58.18 -6.44 -17.03
N ARG A 591 57.46 -5.54 -17.69
CA ARG A 591 57.76 -5.08 -19.04
C ARG A 591 57.09 -3.72 -19.21
N GLY A 592 57.92 -2.70 -19.40
CA GLY A 592 57.45 -1.41 -19.87
C GLY A 592 57.11 -1.47 -21.36
N SER A 593 56.19 -0.61 -21.78
CA SER A 593 56.15 -0.08 -23.14
C SER A 593 55.69 1.37 -23.07
N LYS A 594 56.56 2.24 -23.58
CA LYS A 594 56.34 3.67 -23.82
C LYS A 594 55.67 3.86 -25.19
N ARG A 595 54.78 4.86 -25.24
CA ARG A 595 54.55 5.87 -26.30
C ARG A 595 54.44 5.45 -27.78
N ALA A 596 53.36 5.92 -28.40
CA ALA A 596 53.30 6.80 -29.59
C ALA A 596 51.79 7.01 -29.90
N ARG A 597 51.24 8.14 -30.31
CA ARG A 597 51.65 9.51 -30.61
C ARG A 597 50.34 10.30 -30.72
#